data_AF-A0A7W1HJ67-F1
#
_entry.id   AF-A0A7W1HJ67-F1
#
_cell.length_a   1.000
_cell.length_b   1.000
_cell.length_c   1.000
_cell.angle_alpha   90.00
_cell.angle_beta   90.00
_cell.angle_gamma   90.00
#
_symmetry.space_group_name_H-M   'P 1'
#
loop_
_entity.id
_entity.type
_entity.pdbx_description
1 polymer ?
#
loop_
_entity_poly.entity_id
_entity_poly.type
_entity_poly.pdbx_seq_one_letter_code
_entity_poly.pdbx_strand_id
1 'polypeptide(L)'
;MADCWPKVAVVSVDVDESGATAGTSRPVTVGVDLGGLAPADVRVEVVHGPLGRDGEFGDAVTTAELQPAADGTYAGALTVGIAGSYGITARIIPVHPDLAGPFDVGKVAWAI
;
A
#
# COMPACT_ATOMS: atom_id res chain seq x y z
N MET A 1 -0.77 2.60 20.81
CA MET A 1 -1.19 2.70 19.38
C MET A 1 -1.91 3.99 19.06
N ALA A 2 -3.01 4.35 19.75
CA ALA A 2 -3.84 5.51 19.39
C ALA A 2 -3.06 6.85 19.32
N ASP A 3 -2.14 7.10 20.26
CA ASP A 3 -1.35 8.34 20.30
C ASP A 3 -0.28 8.47 19.21
N CYS A 4 0.19 7.36 18.64
CA CYS A 4 1.21 7.36 17.60
C CYS A 4 0.60 7.48 16.19
N TRP A 5 -0.66 7.07 16.02
CA TRP A 5 -1.34 7.04 14.72
C TRP A 5 -1.33 8.36 13.94
N PRO A 6 -1.46 9.55 14.57
CA PRO A 6 -1.42 10.82 13.85
C PRO A 6 -0.08 11.10 13.12
N LYS A 7 0.98 10.36 13.46
CA LYS A 7 2.30 10.47 12.84
C LYS A 7 2.55 9.37 11.80
N VAL A 8 1.64 8.40 11.67
CA VAL A 8 1.76 7.32 10.70
C VAL A 8 1.46 7.88 9.31
N ALA A 9 2.42 7.76 8.40
CA ALA A 9 2.30 8.32 7.05
C ALA A 9 3.00 7.44 6.02
N VAL A 10 2.44 7.42 4.81
CA VAL A 10 3.15 6.95 3.63
C VAL A 10 4.00 8.12 3.13
N VAL A 11 5.31 7.92 3.05
CA VAL A 11 6.30 8.93 2.65
C VAL A 11 6.56 8.89 1.15
N SER A 12 6.60 7.68 0.57
CA SER A 12 6.84 7.49 -0.85
C SER A 12 6.24 6.19 -1.35
N VAL A 13 5.90 6.17 -2.64
CA VAL A 13 5.51 4.97 -3.37
C VAL A 13 6.36 4.91 -4.63
N ASP A 14 7.31 3.98 -4.66
CA ASP A 14 8.20 3.73 -5.78
C ASP A 14 7.78 2.43 -6.47
N VAL A 15 7.53 2.51 -7.77
CA VAL A 15 7.10 1.37 -8.59
C VAL A 15 7.94 1.42 -9.83
N ASP A 16 8.53 0.28 -10.18
CA ASP A 16 9.28 0.18 -11.43
C ASP A 16 8.37 0.55 -12.61
N GLU A 17 8.63 1.70 -13.24
CA GLU A 17 7.83 2.25 -14.34
C GLU A 17 8.23 1.70 -15.71
N SER A 18 9.32 0.92 -15.77
CA SER A 18 9.77 0.17 -16.93
C SER A 18 8.60 -0.64 -17.51
N GLY A 19 8.18 -0.32 -18.74
CA GLY A 19 6.88 -0.66 -19.33
C GLY A 19 6.27 -2.00 -18.89
N ALA A 20 5.11 -1.94 -18.22
CA ALA A 20 4.39 -3.14 -17.79
C ALA A 20 3.84 -3.91 -18.98
N THR A 21 4.19 -5.19 -19.10
CA THR A 21 3.44 -6.12 -19.94
C THR A 21 2.34 -6.73 -19.08
N ALA A 22 1.12 -6.90 -19.61
CA ALA A 22 0.06 -7.56 -18.86
C ALA A 22 0.52 -8.96 -18.40
N GLY A 23 0.31 -9.27 -17.12
CA GLY A 23 0.74 -10.51 -16.49
C GLY A 23 2.16 -10.50 -15.89
N THR A 24 2.91 -9.40 -15.99
CA THR A 24 4.22 -9.31 -15.31
C THR A 24 4.08 -8.80 -13.88
N SER A 25 4.92 -9.35 -13.00
CA SER A 25 5.08 -8.88 -11.64
C SER A 25 6.00 -7.66 -11.62
N ARG A 26 5.57 -6.56 -10.98
CA ARG A 26 6.37 -5.35 -10.83
C ARG A 26 6.78 -5.17 -9.38
N PRO A 27 8.07 -4.96 -9.09
CA PRO A 27 8.49 -4.62 -7.74
C PRO A 27 7.92 -3.26 -7.34
N VAL A 28 7.51 -3.16 -6.10
CA VAL A 28 7.03 -1.93 -5.47
C VAL A 28 7.68 -1.78 -4.12
N THR A 29 8.13 -0.56 -3.83
CA THR A 29 8.71 -0.16 -2.56
C THR A 29 7.95 1.04 -2.02
N VAL A 30 7.48 0.95 -0.77
CA VAL A 30 6.75 2.02 -0.10
C VAL A 30 7.56 2.48 1.10
N GLY A 31 7.93 3.76 1.13
CA GLY A 31 8.51 4.38 2.31
C GLY A 31 7.41 4.75 3.29
N VAL A 32 7.56 4.38 4.57
CA VAL A 32 6.59 4.71 5.61
C VAL A 32 7.26 5.32 6.84
N ASP A 33 6.56 6.25 7.48
CA ASP A 33 6.84 6.68 8.83
C ASP A 33 5.79 6.02 9.74
N LEU A 34 6.23 5.19 10.68
CA LEU A 34 5.34 4.51 11.63
C LEU A 34 5.09 5.33 12.89
N GLY A 35 5.70 6.51 13.03
CA GLY A 35 5.45 7.40 14.17
C GLY A 35 5.81 6.80 15.53
N GLY A 36 6.67 5.76 15.54
CA GLY A 36 7.04 4.99 16.74
C GLY A 36 6.24 3.69 16.95
N LEU A 37 5.36 3.28 16.03
CA LEU A 37 4.76 1.95 16.05
C LEU A 37 5.75 0.88 15.56
N ALA A 38 5.58 -0.36 16.04
CA ALA A 38 6.36 -1.48 15.52
C ALA A 38 5.79 -1.94 14.17
N PRO A 39 6.63 -2.50 13.27
CA PRO A 39 6.17 -3.10 12.02
C PRO A 39 5.10 -4.18 12.19
N ALA A 40 5.05 -4.84 13.35
CA ALA A 40 4.06 -5.87 13.67
C ALA A 40 2.67 -5.29 14.07
N ASP A 41 2.60 -4.01 14.41
CA ASP A 41 1.35 -3.31 14.77
C ASP A 41 0.63 -2.75 13.54
N VAL A 42 1.19 -2.94 12.34
CA VAL A 42 0.68 -2.38 11.09
C VAL A 42 0.77 -3.37 9.94
N ARG A 43 -0.10 -3.19 8.96
CA ARG A 43 -0.01 -3.82 7.64
C ARG A 43 0.08 -2.73 6.59
N VAL A 44 1.06 -2.85 5.70
CA VAL A 44 1.21 -1.96 4.55
C VAL A 44 0.71 -2.70 3.31
N GLU A 45 -0.22 -2.09 2.60
CA GLU A 45 -0.82 -2.66 1.40
C GLU A 45 -0.73 -1.66 0.26
N VAL A 46 -0.49 -2.19 -0.94
CA VAL A 46 -0.59 -1.44 -2.18
C VAL A 46 -1.92 -1.78 -2.83
N VAL A 47 -2.66 -0.74 -3.19
CA VAL A 47 -3.93 -0.80 -3.90
C VAL A 47 -3.66 -0.37 -5.33
N HIS A 48 -3.92 -1.25 -6.29
CA HIS A 48 -3.56 -1.02 -7.68
C HIS A 48 -4.59 -1.59 -8.64
N GLY A 49 -4.77 -0.95 -9.80
CA GLY A 49 -5.81 -1.33 -10.75
C GLY A 49 -5.87 -0.42 -11.97
N PRO A 50 -6.67 -0.77 -12.98
CA PRO A 50 -6.90 0.08 -14.13
C PRO A 50 -7.62 1.37 -13.70
N LEU A 51 -7.21 2.50 -14.26
CA LEU A 51 -7.88 3.77 -14.07
C LEU A 51 -8.92 4.02 -15.17
N GLY A 52 -10.06 4.58 -14.77
CA GLY A 52 -11.02 5.16 -15.68
C GLY A 52 -10.50 6.42 -16.36
N ARG A 53 -11.30 7.00 -17.25
CA ARG A 53 -10.95 8.26 -17.93
C ARG A 53 -10.77 9.44 -16.98
N ASP A 54 -11.46 9.38 -15.85
CA ASP A 54 -11.47 10.41 -14.82
C ASP A 54 -10.30 10.27 -13.82
N GLY A 55 -9.43 9.27 -14.02
CA GLY A 55 -8.29 9.01 -13.13
C GLY A 55 -8.65 8.27 -11.84
N GLU A 56 -9.91 7.87 -11.69
CA GLU A 56 -10.39 7.06 -10.58
C GLU A 56 -10.14 5.57 -10.84
N PHE A 57 -9.99 4.79 -9.76
CA PHE A 57 -9.93 3.34 -9.85
C PHE A 57 -11.23 2.79 -10.46
N GLY A 58 -11.10 1.95 -11.50
CA GLY A 58 -12.23 1.17 -12.01
C GLY A 58 -12.60 0.01 -11.07
N ASP A 59 -13.60 -0.79 -11.42
CA ASP A 59 -14.09 -1.92 -10.60
C ASP A 59 -13.05 -3.01 -10.30
N ALA A 60 -11.97 -3.11 -11.07
CA ALA A 60 -10.98 -4.18 -10.97
C ALA A 60 -9.74 -3.78 -10.15
N VAL A 61 -9.94 -3.43 -8.87
CA VAL A 61 -8.85 -3.09 -7.95
C VAL A 61 -8.33 -4.34 -7.23
N THR A 62 -7.01 -4.47 -7.17
CA THR A 62 -6.31 -5.53 -6.44
C THR A 62 -5.49 -4.91 -5.30
N THR A 63 -5.33 -5.67 -4.21
CA THR A 63 -4.47 -5.30 -3.09
C THR A 63 -3.33 -6.30 -2.93
N ALA A 64 -2.11 -5.81 -2.73
CA ALA A 64 -0.95 -6.62 -2.40
C ALA A 64 -0.37 -6.19 -1.05
N GLU A 65 -0.18 -7.12 -0.13
CA GLU A 65 0.52 -6.86 1.13
C GLU A 65 2.02 -6.73 0.87
N LEU A 66 2.63 -5.71 1.46
CA LEU A 66 4.07 -5.51 1.43
C LEU A 66 4.72 -6.02 2.73
N GLN A 67 5.94 -6.53 2.60
CA GLN A 67 6.73 -6.98 3.73
C GLN A 67 7.68 -5.87 4.19
N PRO A 68 7.95 -5.73 5.51
CA PRO A 68 8.93 -4.78 5.99
C PRO A 68 10.31 -5.09 5.40
N ALA A 69 10.98 -4.04 4.94
CA ALA A 69 12.33 -4.06 4.41
C ALA A 69 13.25 -3.14 5.24
N ALA A 70 14.42 -2.79 4.73
CA ALA A 70 15.35 -1.90 5.43
C ALA A 70 14.87 -0.44 5.43
N ASP A 71 15.40 0.36 6.36
CA ASP A 71 15.29 1.83 6.33
C ASP A 71 13.86 2.40 6.29
N GLY A 72 12.91 1.75 6.98
CA GLY A 72 11.52 2.22 7.03
C GLY A 72 10.76 2.01 5.72
N THR A 73 11.24 1.11 4.87
CA THR A 73 10.54 0.74 3.63
C THR A 73 9.81 -0.57 3.76
N TYR A 74 8.80 -0.75 2.93
CA TYR A 74 8.05 -1.98 2.75
C TYR A 74 8.11 -2.36 1.28
N ALA A 75 8.45 -3.61 0.99
CA ALA A 75 8.67 -4.09 -0.37
C ALA A 75 7.77 -5.27 -0.69
N GLY A 76 7.39 -5.36 -1.96
CA GLY A 76 6.58 -6.46 -2.46
C GLY A 76 6.54 -6.41 -3.98
N ALA A 77 5.61 -7.18 -4.55
CA ALA A 77 5.40 -7.17 -5.98
C ALA A 77 3.90 -7.20 -6.29
N LEU A 78 3.52 -6.47 -7.32
CA LEU A 78 2.15 -6.39 -7.82
C LEU A 78 2.06 -7.04 -9.19
N THR A 79 0.92 -7.68 -9.48
CA THR A 79 0.68 -8.28 -10.79
C THR A 79 -0.22 -7.35 -11.60
N VAL A 80 0.27 -6.86 -12.73
CA VAL A 80 -0.52 -5.98 -13.62
C VAL A 80 -1.49 -6.84 -14.43
N GLY A 81 -2.78 -6.72 -14.13
CA GLY A 81 -3.82 -7.52 -14.79
C GLY A 81 -4.12 -7.11 -16.23
N ILE A 82 -4.03 -5.82 -16.56
CA ILE A 82 -4.44 -5.28 -17.87
C ILE A 82 -3.49 -4.14 -18.26
N ALA A 83 -3.14 -4.06 -19.55
CA ALA A 83 -2.36 -2.95 -20.10
C ALA A 83 -3.23 -1.69 -20.25
N GLY A 84 -2.67 -0.51 -19.93
CA GLY A 84 -3.36 0.78 -20.02
C GLY A 84 -3.01 1.71 -18.88
N SER A 85 -3.77 2.80 -18.71
CA SER A 85 -3.65 3.68 -17.53
C SER A 85 -3.87 2.87 -16.26
N TYR A 86 -2.85 2.83 -15.42
CA TYR A 86 -2.82 1.99 -14.23
C TYR A 86 -2.51 2.85 -13.01
N GLY A 87 -3.36 2.76 -12.01
CA GLY A 87 -3.27 3.51 -10.77
C GLY A 87 -2.62 2.66 -9.71
N ILE A 88 -1.86 3.32 -8.86
CA ILE A 88 -1.23 2.72 -7.69
C ILE A 88 -1.30 3.71 -6.53
N THR A 89 -1.71 3.22 -5.39
CA THR A 89 -1.60 3.93 -4.11
C THR A 89 -1.21 2.93 -3.02
N ALA A 90 -0.69 3.43 -1.91
CA ALA A 90 -0.36 2.62 -0.74
C ALA A 90 -1.18 3.08 0.46
N ARG A 91 -1.46 2.12 1.36
CA ARG A 91 -2.16 2.37 2.62
C ARG A 91 -1.50 1.63 3.77
N ILE A 92 -1.61 2.22 4.96
CA ILE A 92 -1.17 1.64 6.23
C ILE A 92 -2.41 1.41 7.10
N ILE A 93 -2.57 0.17 7.59
CA ILE A 93 -3.72 -0.26 8.40
C ILE A 93 -3.18 -0.78 9.75
N PRO A 94 -3.80 -0.46 10.89
CA PRO A 94 -3.40 -1.02 12.17
C PRO A 94 -3.72 -2.52 12.21
N VAL A 95 -2.78 -3.31 12.73
CA VAL A 95 -2.96 -4.73 13.04
C VAL A 95 -2.93 -4.88 14.55
N HIS A 96 -3.92 -5.58 15.11
CA HIS A 96 -3.92 -5.93 16.51
C HIS A 96 -3.96 -7.46 16.65
N PRO A 97 -3.00 -8.09 17.33
CA PRO A 97 -2.87 -9.56 17.36
C PRO A 97 -4.08 -10.29 17.98
N ASP A 98 -4.89 -9.58 18.78
CA ASP A 98 -6.09 -10.10 19.43
C ASP A 98 -7.40 -9.90 18.62
N LEU A 99 -7.34 -9.26 17.44
CA LEU A 99 -8.52 -8.95 16.62
C LEU A 99 -8.40 -9.58 15.23
N ALA A 100 -9.34 -10.47 14.92
CA ALA A 100 -9.41 -11.23 13.67
C ALA A 100 -9.78 -10.40 12.42
N GLY A 101 -9.82 -9.07 12.52
CA GLY A 101 -10.13 -8.17 11.42
C GLY A 101 -9.77 -6.71 11.74
N PRO A 102 -9.63 -5.84 10.71
CA PRO A 102 -9.25 -4.43 10.88
C PRO A 102 -10.39 -3.64 11.53
N PHE A 103 -10.53 -3.77 12.85
CA PHE A 103 -11.49 -3.01 13.64
C PHE A 103 -10.81 -1.79 14.26
N ASP A 104 -10.56 -0.80 13.42
CA ASP A 104 -10.55 0.61 13.83
C ASP A 104 -10.90 1.43 12.58
N VAL A 105 -12.20 1.46 12.27
CA VAL A 105 -12.75 2.18 11.11
C VAL A 105 -12.44 3.66 11.31
N GLY A 106 -11.43 4.18 10.60
CA GLY A 106 -10.97 5.57 10.71
C GLY A 106 -9.45 5.75 10.77
N LYS A 107 -8.68 4.67 10.93
CA LYS A 107 -7.22 4.70 10.99
C LYS A 107 -6.61 4.07 9.73
N VAL A 108 -6.73 4.77 8.60
CA VAL A 108 -6.03 4.40 7.36
C VAL A 108 -5.20 5.59 6.92
N ALA A 109 -3.88 5.43 6.85
CA ALA A 109 -3.00 6.42 6.24
C ALA A 109 -2.84 6.07 4.77
N TRP A 110 -3.06 7.04 3.88
CA TRP A 110 -2.90 6.88 2.43
C TRP A 110 -1.66 7.65 1.95
N ALA A 111 -1.13 7.27 0.79
CA ALA A 111 -0.16 8.09 0.07
C ALA A 111 -0.73 9.50 -0.20
N ILE A 112 0.12 10.52 -0.05
CA ILE A 112 -0.19 11.92 -0.33
C ILE A 112 -0.06 12.26 -1.82
#